data_AF-A0A4W6F3L6-F1
#
_entry.id   AF-A0A4W6F3L6-F1
#
_cell.length_a   1.000
_cell.length_b   1.000
_cell.length_c   1.000
_cell.angle_alpha   90.00
_cell.angle_beta   90.00
_cell.angle_gamma   90.00
#
_symmetry.space_group_name_H-M   'P 1'
#
loop_
_entity.id
_entity.type
_entity.pdbx_description
1 polymer ?
#
loop_
_entity_poly.entity_id
_entity_poly.type
_entity_poly.pdbx_seq_one_letter_code
_entity_poly.pdbx_strand_id
1 'polypeptide(L)'
;MNLTMLWFVLLLCGLISAQDDGTATVTENPNEIQSCSPDMCDLLVEFGAMREKLRAMETRLEDSETRLRNSENRLRNSETRLNESETRLRNSETRLRNSETRLRNSETRLNESETRLRNSENQILELRNKEGTKVIFSAVVGRGDKAIGPFNTDITLIYRRVITNIGNAYSQSTGIFAAPVAGVYYFSIFYHASGSHGSMLRLFKNSEEIVIAHDFQSDSDRADNGANAVFLQLQHGDQVYVQLAANSHIWGASHSTFSGYLVGQI
;
A
#
# COMPACT_ATOMS: atom_id res chain seq x y z
N MET A 1 -19.95 3.54 60.21
CA MET A 1 -20.11 4.28 61.48
C MET A 1 -21.47 4.95 61.43
N ASN A 2 -22.33 4.72 62.43
CA ASN A 2 -23.68 5.29 62.62
C ASN A 2 -24.83 4.76 61.74
N LEU A 3 -25.42 3.63 62.17
CA LEU A 3 -26.89 3.46 62.36
C LEU A 3 -27.25 2.09 62.98
N THR A 4 -26.31 1.45 63.71
CA THR A 4 -26.51 0.13 64.36
C THR A 4 -26.38 0.19 65.88
N MET A 5 -26.27 1.41 66.44
CA MET A 5 -26.02 1.70 67.85
C MET A 5 -27.24 2.39 68.50
N LEU A 6 -28.46 2.04 68.06
CA LEU A 6 -29.71 2.55 68.65
C LEU A 6 -30.78 1.48 68.87
N TRP A 7 -30.45 0.19 68.69
CA TRP A 7 -31.32 -0.94 69.06
C TRP A 7 -30.83 -1.71 70.29
N PHE A 8 -29.67 -1.34 70.83
CA PHE A 8 -29.06 -1.98 72.00
C PHE A 8 -29.58 -1.43 73.36
N VAL A 9 -30.56 -0.52 73.36
CA VAL A 9 -31.05 0.15 74.59
C VAL A 9 -32.50 -0.25 74.94
N LEU A 10 -33.13 -1.17 74.20
CA LEU A 10 -34.50 -1.67 74.49
C LEU A 10 -34.55 -3.14 74.90
N LEU A 11 -33.49 -3.66 75.52
CA LEU A 11 -33.42 -5.06 75.98
C LEU A 11 -33.02 -5.20 77.46
N LEU A 12 -33.35 -4.19 78.28
CA LEU A 12 -32.99 -4.15 79.71
C LEU A 12 -34.15 -3.98 80.69
N CYS A 13 -35.41 -4.12 80.26
CA CYS A 13 -36.55 -4.15 81.17
C CYS A 13 -37.66 -5.04 80.63
N GLY A 14 -37.85 -6.23 81.22
CA GLY A 14 -39.10 -6.96 81.05
C GLY A 14 -38.99 -8.47 81.23
N LEU A 15 -39.62 -8.95 82.32
CA LEU A 15 -40.21 -10.28 82.49
C LEU A 15 -39.21 -11.40 82.87
N ILE A 16 -38.97 -11.58 84.17
CA ILE A 16 -39.78 -12.36 85.14
C ILE A 16 -39.36 -13.84 85.13
N SER A 17 -38.70 -14.18 86.23
CA SER A 17 -38.37 -15.49 86.73
C SER A 17 -39.65 -16.31 86.93
N ALA A 18 -39.71 -17.49 86.31
CA ALA A 18 -40.60 -18.57 86.69
C ALA A 18 -39.82 -19.87 86.53
N GLN A 19 -39.10 -20.24 87.60
CA GLN A 19 -38.53 -21.56 87.78
C GLN A 19 -39.37 -22.21 88.88
N ASP A 20 -40.40 -22.94 88.47
CA ASP A 20 -41.17 -23.85 89.33
C ASP A 20 -40.98 -25.24 88.75
N ASP A 21 -40.16 -26.05 89.41
CA ASP A 21 -40.12 -27.50 89.22
C ASP A 21 -40.03 -28.12 90.61
N GLY A 22 -41.21 -28.23 91.23
CA GLY A 22 -41.44 -29.04 92.41
C GLY A 22 -41.24 -30.52 92.08
N THR A 23 -40.21 -31.12 92.64
CA THR A 23 -40.04 -32.58 92.71
C THR A 23 -40.37 -33.05 94.13
N ALA A 24 -41.64 -33.42 94.33
CA ALA A 24 -42.05 -34.28 95.43
C ALA A 24 -42.40 -35.65 94.84
N THR A 25 -41.56 -36.65 95.10
CA THR A 25 -41.92 -38.06 94.92
C THR A 25 -42.02 -38.69 96.30
N VAL A 26 -43.27 -38.93 96.70
CA VAL A 26 -43.65 -39.87 97.74
C VAL A 26 -43.60 -41.28 97.13
N THR A 27 -42.99 -42.20 97.86
CA THR A 27 -42.88 -43.63 97.59
C THR A 27 -44.24 -44.33 97.64
N GLU A 28 -44.54 -45.21 96.68
CA GLU A 28 -45.19 -46.51 96.94
C GLU A 28 -45.14 -47.46 95.72
N ASN A 29 -45.35 -48.74 96.03
CA ASN A 29 -44.92 -49.97 95.37
C ASN A 29 -45.80 -50.39 94.14
N PRO A 30 -45.40 -51.39 93.33
CA PRO A 30 -45.87 -51.67 91.98
C PRO A 30 -47.04 -52.68 91.92
N ASN A 31 -47.59 -52.80 90.70
CA ASN A 31 -48.60 -53.75 90.20
C ASN A 31 -50.06 -53.30 90.22
N GLU A 32 -50.45 -52.64 89.12
CA GLU A 32 -51.77 -52.84 88.53
C GLU A 32 -51.64 -52.76 87.00
N ILE A 33 -51.44 -53.92 86.36
CA ILE A 33 -51.63 -54.07 84.92
C ILE A 33 -53.15 -54.16 84.72
N GLN A 34 -53.79 -53.04 84.44
CA GLN A 34 -55.20 -53.05 84.06
C GLN A 34 -55.31 -53.51 82.60
N SER A 35 -55.87 -54.70 82.43
CA SER A 35 -56.07 -55.37 81.14
C SER A 35 -56.95 -54.53 80.22
N CYS A 36 -56.43 -54.25 79.04
CA CYS A 36 -57.13 -53.61 77.94
C CYS A 36 -58.10 -54.61 77.27
N SER A 37 -59.35 -54.20 77.05
CA SER A 37 -60.34 -54.96 76.28
C SER A 37 -59.82 -55.20 74.84
N PRO A 38 -60.03 -56.38 74.21
CA PRO A 38 -59.47 -56.72 72.90
C PRO A 38 -59.74 -55.65 71.82
N ASP A 39 -60.96 -55.12 71.76
CA ASP A 39 -61.39 -54.08 70.81
C ASP A 39 -60.68 -52.73 71.02
N MET A 40 -60.39 -52.38 72.28
CA MET A 40 -59.73 -51.11 72.64
C MET A 40 -58.23 -51.17 72.36
N CYS A 41 -57.65 -52.37 72.44
CA CYS A 41 -56.24 -52.60 72.15
C CYS A 41 -55.92 -52.58 70.65
N ASP A 42 -56.79 -53.16 69.82
CA ASP A 42 -56.65 -53.08 68.36
C ASP A 42 -56.76 -51.62 67.87
N LEU A 43 -57.68 -50.84 68.45
CA LEU A 43 -57.81 -49.40 68.16
C LEU A 43 -56.54 -48.61 68.50
N LEU A 44 -55.90 -48.90 69.64
CA LEU A 44 -54.65 -48.25 70.06
C LEU A 44 -53.48 -48.60 69.13
N VAL A 45 -53.44 -49.83 68.61
CA VAL A 45 -52.45 -50.26 67.61
C VAL A 45 -52.68 -49.52 66.29
N GLU A 46 -53.92 -49.39 65.81
CA GLU A 46 -54.23 -48.63 64.60
C GLU A 46 -53.91 -47.13 64.74
N PHE A 47 -54.23 -46.53 65.90
CA PHE A 47 -53.91 -45.13 66.18
C PHE A 47 -52.38 -44.91 66.25
N GLY A 48 -51.65 -45.88 66.79
CA GLY A 48 -50.19 -45.92 66.76
C GLY A 48 -49.64 -45.94 65.33
N ALA A 49 -50.16 -46.82 64.48
CA ALA A 49 -49.78 -46.91 63.07
C ALA A 49 -50.14 -45.64 62.28
N MET A 50 -51.28 -45.00 62.60
CA MET A 50 -51.71 -43.74 61.98
C MET A 50 -50.80 -42.58 62.35
N ARG A 51 -50.39 -42.49 63.63
CA ARG A 51 -49.42 -41.50 64.10
C ARG A 51 -48.06 -41.66 63.41
N GLU A 52 -47.60 -42.89 63.21
CA GLU A 52 -46.35 -43.14 62.45
C GLU A 52 -46.49 -42.76 60.97
N LYS A 53 -47.64 -43.06 60.33
CA LYS A 53 -47.92 -42.57 58.97
C LYS A 53 -47.94 -41.05 58.88
N LEU A 54 -48.48 -40.37 59.89
CA LEU A 54 -48.51 -38.90 59.96
C LEU A 54 -47.10 -38.33 60.08
N ARG A 55 -46.27 -38.88 60.96
CA ARG A 55 -44.84 -38.52 61.08
C ARG A 55 -44.07 -38.77 59.78
N ALA A 56 -44.31 -39.90 59.12
CA ALA A 56 -43.72 -40.20 57.83
C ALA A 56 -44.20 -39.25 56.72
N MET A 57 -45.42 -38.72 56.81
CA MET A 57 -45.93 -37.73 55.88
C MET A 57 -45.32 -36.35 56.12
N GLU A 58 -45.19 -35.94 57.37
CA GLU A 58 -44.60 -34.67 57.80
C GLU A 58 -43.13 -34.58 57.35
N THR A 59 -42.34 -35.62 57.63
CA THR A 59 -40.94 -35.72 57.16
C THR A 59 -40.81 -35.69 55.64
N ARG A 60 -41.74 -36.32 54.89
CA ARG A 60 -41.77 -36.25 53.42
C ARG A 60 -42.14 -34.87 52.90
N LEU A 61 -43.00 -34.14 53.61
CA LEU A 61 -43.36 -32.78 53.26
C LEU A 61 -42.16 -31.85 53.45
N GLU A 62 -41.46 -31.97 54.58
CA GLU A 62 -40.21 -31.24 54.85
C GLU A 62 -39.14 -31.54 53.78
N ASP A 63 -38.91 -32.81 53.42
CA ASP A 63 -38.00 -33.17 52.32
C ASP A 63 -38.42 -32.52 51.00
N SER A 64 -39.72 -32.55 50.67
CA SER A 64 -40.24 -31.92 49.46
C SER A 64 -40.03 -30.40 49.45
N GLU A 65 -40.24 -29.72 50.58
CA GLU A 65 -40.01 -28.28 50.72
C GLU A 65 -38.53 -27.92 50.53
N THR A 66 -37.61 -28.68 51.15
CA THR A 66 -36.17 -28.46 50.96
C THR A 66 -35.74 -28.67 49.51
N ARG A 67 -36.29 -29.69 48.83
CA ARG A 67 -36.03 -29.95 47.41
C ARG A 67 -36.54 -28.83 46.51
N LEU A 68 -37.75 -28.30 46.78
CA LEU A 68 -38.29 -27.16 46.05
C LEU A 68 -37.42 -25.92 46.23
N ARG A 69 -37.01 -25.61 47.46
CA ARG A 69 -36.12 -24.49 47.76
C ARG A 69 -34.76 -24.62 47.07
N ASN A 70 -34.20 -25.82 47.02
CA ASN A 70 -32.97 -26.10 46.27
C ASN A 70 -33.17 -25.90 44.75
N SER A 71 -34.31 -26.31 44.22
CA SER A 71 -34.65 -26.10 42.80
C SER A 71 -34.82 -24.61 42.46
N GLU A 72 -35.48 -23.85 43.32
CA GLU A 72 -35.66 -22.40 43.17
C GLU A 72 -34.31 -21.66 43.15
N ASN A 73 -33.40 -22.01 44.06
CA ASN A 73 -32.03 -21.46 44.08
C ASN A 73 -31.25 -21.78 42.79
N ARG A 74 -31.42 -22.99 42.24
CA ARG A 74 -30.79 -23.39 40.96
C ARG A 74 -31.35 -22.61 39.77
N LEU A 75 -32.65 -22.36 39.75
CA LEU A 75 -33.30 -21.55 38.72
C LEU A 75 -32.80 -20.10 38.79
N ARG A 76 -32.75 -19.52 39.98
CA ARG A 76 -32.22 -18.16 40.18
C ARG A 76 -30.77 -18.01 39.73
N ASN A 77 -29.92 -19.00 40.01
CA ASN A 77 -28.54 -19.00 39.52
C ASN A 77 -28.46 -19.18 37.98
N SER A 78 -29.36 -19.97 37.40
CA SER A 78 -29.44 -20.08 35.93
C SER A 78 -29.87 -18.76 35.29
N GLU A 79 -30.82 -18.05 35.88
CA GLU A 79 -31.29 -16.74 35.43
C GLU A 79 -30.18 -15.68 35.47
N THR A 80 -29.40 -15.61 36.56
CA THR A 80 -28.26 -14.67 36.64
C THR A 80 -27.22 -14.95 35.57
N ARG A 81 -26.91 -16.22 35.31
CA ARG A 81 -25.98 -16.63 34.24
C ARG A 81 -26.50 -16.28 32.83
N LEU A 82 -27.80 -16.41 32.59
CA LEU A 82 -28.42 -16.02 31.33
C LEU A 82 -28.33 -14.50 31.12
N ASN A 83 -28.63 -13.71 32.15
CA ASN A 83 -28.49 -12.26 32.09
C ASN A 83 -27.04 -11.83 31.84
N GLU A 84 -26.06 -12.49 32.48
CA GLU A 84 -24.65 -12.25 32.19
C GLU A 84 -24.28 -12.59 30.74
N SER A 85 -24.76 -13.72 30.21
CA SER A 85 -24.57 -14.09 28.81
C SER A 85 -25.19 -13.07 27.85
N GLU A 86 -26.39 -12.56 28.15
CA GLU A 86 -27.07 -11.56 27.32
C GLU A 86 -26.26 -10.25 27.26
N THR A 87 -25.75 -9.78 28.40
CA THR A 87 -24.90 -8.57 28.43
C THR A 87 -23.60 -8.75 27.63
N ARG A 88 -22.97 -9.95 27.70
CA ARG A 88 -21.79 -10.28 26.90
C ARG A 88 -22.08 -10.30 25.41
N LEU A 89 -23.24 -10.80 24.99
CA LEU A 89 -23.67 -10.79 23.59
C LEU A 89 -23.90 -9.37 23.09
N ARG A 90 -24.60 -8.52 23.85
CA ARG A 90 -24.80 -7.10 23.51
C ARG A 90 -23.46 -6.36 23.38
N ASN A 91 -22.51 -6.61 24.27
CA ASN A 91 -21.16 -6.05 24.18
C ASN A 91 -20.37 -6.55 22.97
N SER A 92 -20.58 -7.80 22.55
CA SER A 92 -19.94 -8.34 21.34
C SER A 92 -20.56 -7.74 20.07
N GLU A 93 -21.86 -7.53 20.04
CA GLU A 93 -22.57 -6.89 18.93
C GLU A 93 -22.11 -5.44 18.71
N THR A 94 -21.95 -4.66 19.78
CA THR A 94 -21.44 -3.28 19.66
C THR A 94 -20.00 -3.24 19.15
N ARG A 95 -19.14 -4.18 19.58
CA ARG A 95 -17.77 -4.32 19.05
C ARG A 95 -17.74 -4.68 17.57
N LEU A 96 -18.65 -5.53 17.11
CA LEU A 96 -18.77 -5.88 15.70
C LEU A 96 -19.20 -4.67 14.86
N ARG A 97 -20.23 -3.94 15.30
CA ARG A 97 -20.66 -2.69 14.62
C ARG A 97 -19.53 -1.66 14.53
N ASN A 98 -18.76 -1.48 15.61
CA ASN A 98 -17.58 -0.60 15.60
C ASN A 98 -16.47 -1.08 14.66
N SER A 99 -16.32 -2.39 14.47
CA SER A 99 -15.34 -2.95 13.54
C SER A 99 -15.80 -2.76 12.10
N GLU A 100 -17.09 -2.93 11.83
CA GLU A 100 -17.70 -2.69 10.52
C GLU A 100 -17.55 -1.23 10.06
N THR A 101 -17.79 -0.27 10.94
CA THR A 101 -17.60 1.16 10.62
C THR A 101 -16.14 1.48 10.32
N ARG A 102 -15.19 0.90 11.06
CA ARG A 102 -13.75 1.04 10.79
C ARG A 102 -13.34 0.46 9.44
N LEU A 103 -13.92 -0.67 9.05
CA LEU A 103 -13.67 -1.28 7.74
C LEU A 103 -14.19 -0.39 6.61
N ARG A 104 -15.43 0.10 6.71
CA ARG A 104 -15.99 1.06 5.73
C ARG A 104 -15.13 2.33 5.60
N ASN A 105 -14.66 2.88 6.72
CA ASN A 105 -13.75 4.04 6.70
C ASN A 105 -12.38 3.73 6.09
N SER A 106 -11.92 2.47 6.18
CA SER A 106 -10.66 2.06 5.56
C SER A 106 -10.83 1.88 4.05
N GLU A 107 -11.97 1.32 3.62
CA GLU A 107 -12.34 1.17 2.22
C GLU A 107 -12.45 2.52 1.50
N THR A 108 -13.10 3.53 2.12
CA THR A 108 -13.18 4.88 1.53
C THR A 108 -11.80 5.52 1.36
N ARG A 109 -10.90 5.36 2.34
CA ARG A 109 -9.51 5.85 2.26
C ARG A 109 -8.69 5.13 1.19
N LEU A 110 -8.93 3.84 0.97
CA LEU A 110 -8.28 3.07 -0.09
C LEU A 110 -8.72 3.59 -1.47
N ASN A 111 -10.02 3.77 -1.69
CA ASN A 111 -10.55 4.31 -2.95
C ASN A 111 -10.03 5.73 -3.25
N GLU A 112 -9.91 6.57 -2.22
CA GLU A 112 -9.31 7.91 -2.36
C GLU A 112 -7.83 7.82 -2.74
N SER A 113 -7.09 6.89 -2.12
CA SER A 113 -5.68 6.67 -2.44
C SER A 113 -5.47 6.13 -3.86
N GLU A 114 -6.33 5.22 -4.32
CA GLU A 114 -6.32 4.69 -5.68
C GLU A 114 -6.57 5.80 -6.71
N THR A 115 -7.54 6.67 -6.44
CA THR A 115 -7.82 7.84 -7.29
C THR A 115 -6.61 8.78 -7.37
N ARG A 116 -5.95 9.05 -6.23
CA ARG A 116 -4.73 9.87 -6.21
C ARG A 116 -3.59 9.22 -6.99
N LEU A 117 -3.36 7.92 -6.83
CA LEU A 117 -2.34 7.19 -7.57
C LEU A 117 -2.56 7.29 -9.08
N ARG A 118 -3.79 7.03 -9.53
CA ARG A 118 -4.16 7.14 -10.94
C ARG A 118 -3.92 8.55 -11.50
N ASN A 119 -4.22 9.59 -10.72
CA ASN A 119 -3.94 10.97 -11.12
C ASN A 119 -2.43 11.25 -11.20
N SER A 120 -1.64 10.77 -10.24
CA SER A 120 -0.18 10.90 -10.27
C SER A 120 0.45 10.14 -11.44
N GLU A 121 -0.04 8.94 -11.76
CA GLU A 121 0.41 8.17 -12.92
C GLU A 121 0.16 8.92 -14.22
N ASN A 122 -1.04 9.50 -14.39
CA ASN A 122 -1.36 10.32 -15.56
C ASN A 122 -0.44 11.55 -15.67
N GLN A 123 -0.17 12.23 -14.56
CA GLN A 123 0.76 13.37 -14.54
C GLN A 123 2.18 12.95 -14.92
N ILE A 124 2.67 11.81 -14.42
CA ILE A 124 4.00 11.28 -14.79
C ILE A 124 4.06 10.96 -16.29
N LEU A 125 2.99 10.40 -16.85
CA LEU A 125 2.92 10.11 -18.29
C LEU A 125 2.95 11.38 -19.13
N GLU A 126 2.18 12.41 -18.73
CA GLU A 126 2.21 13.72 -19.39
C GLU A 126 3.60 14.38 -19.30
N LEU A 127 4.26 14.29 -18.14
CA LEU A 127 5.61 14.81 -17.96
C LEU A 127 6.63 14.07 -18.81
N ARG A 128 6.58 12.74 -18.88
CA ARG A 128 7.44 11.96 -19.79
C ARG A 128 7.23 12.36 -21.25
N ASN A 129 5.97 12.57 -21.66
CA ASN A 129 5.68 13.01 -23.02
C ASN A 129 6.20 14.43 -23.30
N LYS A 130 6.22 15.31 -22.29
CA LYS A 130 6.78 16.67 -22.40
C LYS A 130 8.31 16.68 -22.34
N GLU A 131 8.91 15.74 -21.63
CA GLU A 131 10.36 15.56 -21.51
C GLU A 131 10.88 14.57 -22.56
N GLY A 132 10.37 14.67 -23.79
CA GLY A 132 10.83 13.87 -24.92
C GLY A 132 12.35 13.94 -25.10
N THR A 133 12.95 12.87 -25.61
CA THR A 133 14.40 12.75 -25.77
C THR A 133 14.95 13.95 -26.55
N LYS A 134 15.65 14.86 -25.86
CA LYS A 134 16.31 15.98 -26.54
C LYS A 134 17.60 15.48 -27.15
N VAL A 135 17.71 15.61 -28.47
CA VAL A 135 18.94 15.28 -29.21
C VAL A 135 19.36 16.52 -29.97
N ILE A 136 20.52 17.06 -29.64
CA ILE A 136 21.09 18.26 -30.29
C ILE A 136 22.59 18.10 -30.31
N PHE A 137 23.20 18.20 -31.48
CA PHE A 137 24.64 18.30 -31.58
C PHE A 137 25.06 19.42 -32.54
N SER A 138 26.23 19.98 -32.28
CA SER A 138 26.93 20.87 -33.19
C SER A 138 28.42 20.67 -32.99
N ALA A 139 29.14 20.42 -34.07
CA ALA A 139 30.56 20.17 -34.05
C ALA A 139 31.27 20.90 -35.20
N VAL A 140 32.54 21.25 -34.96
CA VAL A 140 33.43 21.86 -35.94
C VAL A 140 34.65 20.99 -36.15
N VAL A 141 35.30 21.12 -37.31
CA VAL A 141 36.39 20.20 -37.66
C VAL A 141 37.56 20.27 -36.68
N GLY A 142 37.91 21.47 -36.23
CA GLY A 142 38.79 21.67 -35.08
C GLY A 142 40.24 21.28 -35.32
N ARG A 143 40.77 21.45 -36.54
CA ARG A 143 42.20 21.22 -36.87
C ARG A 143 43.03 22.51 -37.01
N GLY A 144 42.50 23.64 -36.56
CA GLY A 144 43.14 24.95 -36.69
C GLY A 144 43.12 25.47 -38.13
N ASP A 145 43.90 26.51 -38.43
CA ASP A 145 43.91 27.19 -39.73
C ASP A 145 44.71 26.41 -40.80
N LYS A 146 44.36 25.14 -41.01
CA LYS A 146 44.96 24.27 -42.02
C LYS A 146 43.88 23.65 -42.89
N ALA A 147 44.16 23.50 -44.18
CA ALA A 147 43.35 22.72 -45.09
C ALA A 147 43.27 21.25 -44.65
N ILE A 148 42.14 20.63 -44.95
CA ILE A 148 41.87 19.21 -44.77
C ILE A 148 41.58 18.64 -46.14
N GLY A 149 42.43 17.74 -46.59
CA GLY A 149 42.51 17.35 -47.99
C GLY A 149 43.41 18.31 -48.80
N PRO A 150 43.49 18.11 -50.13
CA PRO A 150 42.85 17.02 -50.86
C PRO A 150 43.43 15.64 -50.48
N PHE A 151 42.54 14.65 -50.40
CA PHE A 151 42.92 13.24 -50.27
C PHE A 151 42.65 12.53 -51.60
N ASN A 152 43.33 11.43 -51.88
CA ASN A 152 43.13 10.66 -53.11
C ASN A 152 41.91 9.71 -53.06
N THR A 153 41.24 9.62 -51.92
CA THR A 153 40.03 8.82 -51.70
C THR A 153 39.01 9.64 -50.92
N ASP A 154 37.74 9.23 -50.98
CA ASP A 154 36.71 9.81 -50.15
C ASP A 154 36.99 9.50 -48.66
N ILE A 155 36.82 10.49 -47.78
CA ILE A 155 37.10 10.36 -46.35
C ILE A 155 35.89 10.80 -45.54
N THR A 156 35.46 9.98 -44.58
CA THR A 156 34.50 10.41 -43.56
C THR A 156 35.11 11.53 -42.72
N LEU A 157 34.50 12.71 -42.78
CA LEU A 157 35.00 13.91 -42.14
C LEU A 157 34.67 13.89 -40.64
N ILE A 158 35.70 13.91 -39.80
CA ILE A 158 35.55 13.89 -38.35
C ILE A 158 35.52 15.32 -37.82
N TYR A 159 34.39 15.75 -37.25
CA TYR A 159 34.26 17.06 -36.59
C TYR A 159 34.69 16.94 -35.12
N ARG A 160 35.98 17.10 -34.88
CA ARG A 160 36.63 16.72 -33.62
C ARG A 160 36.25 17.61 -32.44
N ARG A 161 35.94 18.88 -32.69
CA ARG A 161 35.59 19.82 -31.63
C ARG A 161 34.08 19.94 -31.52
N VAL A 162 33.54 19.29 -30.50
CA VAL A 162 32.12 19.35 -30.16
C VAL A 162 31.82 20.66 -29.44
N ILE A 163 30.83 21.41 -29.93
CA ILE A 163 30.27 22.60 -29.26
C ILE A 163 29.14 22.16 -28.33
N THR A 164 28.22 21.34 -28.82
CA THR A 164 27.07 20.80 -28.08
C THR A 164 26.86 19.34 -28.48
N ASN A 165 26.44 18.49 -27.54
CA ASN A 165 26.08 17.08 -27.82
C ASN A 165 25.06 16.54 -26.79
N ILE A 166 23.91 17.22 -26.69
CA ILE A 166 22.82 16.79 -25.82
C ILE A 166 22.23 15.50 -26.39
N GLY A 167 22.09 14.49 -25.54
CA GLY A 167 21.68 13.13 -25.94
C GLY A 167 22.85 12.26 -26.43
N ASN A 168 24.08 12.78 -26.49
CA ASN A 168 25.31 12.02 -26.82
C ASN A 168 25.22 11.18 -28.10
N ALA A 169 24.46 11.65 -29.09
CA ALA A 169 24.22 10.92 -30.34
C ALA A 169 25.34 11.11 -31.38
N TYR A 170 26.18 12.14 -31.22
CA TYR A 170 27.33 12.39 -32.09
C TYR A 170 28.64 11.86 -31.50
N SER A 171 29.43 11.17 -32.31
CA SER A 171 30.75 10.66 -31.94
C SER A 171 31.88 11.51 -32.54
N GLN A 172 32.62 12.21 -31.67
CA GLN A 172 33.77 13.04 -32.07
C GLN A 172 34.99 12.22 -32.54
N SER A 173 35.02 10.91 -32.27
CA SER A 173 36.11 10.03 -32.70
C SER A 173 35.90 9.49 -34.12
N THR A 174 34.63 9.34 -34.54
CA THR A 174 34.27 8.75 -35.85
C THR A 174 33.67 9.75 -36.82
N GLY A 175 33.15 10.89 -36.34
CA GLY A 175 32.45 11.86 -37.19
C GLY A 175 30.98 11.52 -37.42
N ILE A 176 30.46 10.49 -36.75
CA ILE A 176 29.16 9.87 -37.06
C ILE A 176 28.14 10.25 -35.99
N PHE A 177 26.95 10.66 -36.44
CA PHE A 177 25.75 10.72 -35.64
C PHE A 177 25.00 9.38 -35.72
N ALA A 178 24.54 8.84 -34.61
CA ALA A 178 23.68 7.65 -34.57
C ALA A 178 22.34 8.01 -33.89
N ALA A 179 21.22 7.76 -34.58
CA ALA A 179 19.90 8.12 -34.08
C ALA A 179 19.53 7.31 -32.83
N PRO A 180 19.35 7.94 -31.65
CA PRO A 180 19.04 7.21 -30.42
C PRO A 180 17.57 6.80 -30.32
N VAL A 181 16.69 7.38 -31.14
CA VAL A 181 15.25 7.09 -31.20
C VAL A 181 14.76 7.22 -32.65
N ALA A 182 13.62 6.64 -32.98
CA ALA A 182 12.97 6.90 -34.26
C ALA A 182 12.37 8.33 -34.27
N GLY A 183 12.48 9.03 -35.40
CA GLY A 183 11.93 10.38 -35.51
C GLY A 183 12.39 11.14 -36.74
N VAL A 184 11.97 12.41 -36.81
CA VAL A 184 12.44 13.37 -37.81
C VAL A 184 13.57 14.20 -37.22
N TYR A 185 14.69 14.24 -37.93
CA TYR A 185 15.88 14.98 -37.56
C TYR A 185 16.19 16.05 -38.60
N TYR A 186 16.69 17.19 -38.16
CA TYR A 186 17.26 18.21 -39.04
C TYR A 186 18.79 18.11 -38.99
N PHE A 187 19.44 18.19 -40.15
CA PHE A 187 20.89 18.28 -40.25
C PHE A 187 21.28 19.45 -41.14
N SER A 188 22.37 20.12 -40.78
CA SER A 188 23.01 21.14 -41.61
C SER A 188 24.52 20.96 -41.65
N ILE A 189 25.06 21.17 -42.84
CA ILE A 189 26.49 21.20 -43.11
C ILE A 189 26.86 22.57 -43.66
N PHE A 190 27.93 23.14 -43.14
CA PHE A 190 28.57 24.33 -43.67
C PHE A 190 30.04 24.04 -43.86
N TYR A 191 30.63 24.53 -44.93
CA TYR A 191 32.07 24.53 -45.10
C TYR A 191 32.56 25.88 -45.59
N HIS A 192 33.83 26.10 -45.29
CA HIS A 192 34.65 27.12 -45.91
C HIS A 192 35.81 26.45 -46.59
N ALA A 193 36.18 26.91 -47.76
CA ALA A 193 37.37 26.50 -48.47
C ALA A 193 38.03 27.72 -49.12
N SER A 194 39.29 27.57 -49.47
CA SER A 194 40.07 28.62 -50.14
C SER A 194 41.23 28.00 -50.92
N GLY A 195 41.62 28.63 -52.01
CA GLY A 195 42.71 28.15 -52.87
C GLY A 195 42.24 27.37 -54.08
N SER A 196 43.15 26.63 -54.72
CA SER A 196 42.98 26.13 -56.09
C SER A 196 42.46 24.69 -56.19
N HIS A 197 41.67 24.19 -55.23
CA HIS A 197 41.05 22.87 -55.36
C HIS A 197 39.54 22.98 -55.13
N GLY A 198 38.78 22.10 -55.78
CA GLY A 198 37.33 22.04 -55.58
C GLY A 198 36.96 21.61 -54.16
N SER A 199 35.76 21.96 -53.74
CA SER A 199 35.23 21.64 -52.41
C SER A 199 33.96 20.83 -52.56
N MET A 200 33.87 19.66 -51.94
CA MET A 200 32.67 18.82 -52.03
C MET A 200 32.47 18.03 -50.73
N LEU A 201 31.39 18.37 -50.03
CA LEU A 201 30.88 17.61 -48.89
C LEU A 201 29.59 16.91 -49.27
N ARG A 202 29.46 15.66 -48.85
CA ARG A 202 28.30 14.80 -49.07
C ARG A 202 27.79 14.30 -47.73
N LEU A 203 26.51 14.49 -47.45
CA LEU A 203 25.88 13.94 -46.26
C LEU A 203 25.25 12.59 -46.60
N PHE A 204 25.62 11.58 -45.84
CA PHE A 204 25.13 10.22 -45.99
C PHE A 204 24.17 9.85 -44.86
N LYS A 205 23.13 9.09 -45.20
CA LYS A 205 22.37 8.27 -44.25
C LYS A 205 22.75 6.81 -44.50
N ASN A 206 23.36 6.16 -43.52
CA ASN A 206 23.93 4.82 -43.64
C ASN A 206 24.90 4.74 -44.82
N SER A 207 24.48 4.27 -45.99
CA SER A 207 25.31 4.20 -47.21
C SER A 207 24.70 4.96 -48.39
N GLU A 208 23.61 5.67 -48.17
CA GLU A 208 22.90 6.46 -49.17
C GLU A 208 23.32 7.93 -49.08
N GLU A 209 23.76 8.51 -50.20
CA GLU A 209 24.03 9.94 -50.31
C GLU A 209 22.70 10.70 -50.37
N ILE A 210 22.54 11.70 -49.50
CA ILE A 210 21.28 12.44 -49.35
C ILE A 210 21.38 13.84 -49.95
N VAL A 211 22.39 14.62 -49.54
CA VAL A 211 22.61 15.98 -50.02
C VAL A 211 24.08 16.26 -50.21
N ILE A 212 24.36 17.15 -51.16
CA ILE A 212 25.71 17.59 -51.53
C ILE A 212 25.81 19.10 -51.32
N ALA A 213 26.91 19.55 -50.74
CA ALA A 213 27.35 20.94 -50.81
C ALA A 213 28.68 20.96 -51.57
N HIS A 214 28.73 21.62 -52.74
CA HIS A 214 29.92 21.61 -53.58
C HIS A 214 30.16 22.96 -54.25
N ASP A 215 31.44 23.22 -54.54
CA ASP A 215 31.93 24.31 -55.37
C ASP A 215 33.07 23.81 -56.25
N PHE A 216 33.18 24.38 -57.46
CA PHE A 216 34.20 24.03 -58.44
C PHE A 216 35.44 24.90 -58.25
N GLN A 217 36.60 24.34 -58.61
CA GLN A 217 37.84 25.10 -58.66
C GLN A 217 37.69 26.29 -59.63
N SER A 218 38.09 27.48 -59.16
CA SER A 218 38.19 28.67 -60.01
C SER A 218 39.56 29.34 -59.86
N ASP A 219 40.04 29.99 -60.93
CA ASP A 219 41.38 30.59 -60.97
C ASP A 219 41.47 31.95 -60.24
N SER A 220 40.33 32.51 -59.81
CA SER A 220 40.26 33.86 -59.23
C SER A 220 39.52 33.95 -57.90
N ASP A 221 38.93 32.87 -57.38
CA ASP A 221 38.28 32.90 -56.07
C ASP A 221 39.28 32.66 -54.94
N ARG A 222 39.19 33.50 -53.91
CA ARG A 222 40.04 33.42 -52.71
C ARG A 222 39.35 32.64 -51.60
N ALA A 223 38.02 32.47 -51.63
CA ALA A 223 37.26 31.87 -50.55
C ALA A 223 35.86 31.39 -50.98
N ASP A 224 35.67 30.07 -50.94
CA ASP A 224 34.39 29.41 -51.24
C ASP A 224 33.68 29.08 -49.93
N ASN A 225 32.38 29.35 -49.85
CA ASN A 225 31.54 28.89 -48.75
C ASN A 225 30.36 28.13 -49.32
N GLY A 226 30.09 26.95 -48.78
CA GLY A 226 28.95 26.14 -49.20
C GLY A 226 28.19 25.60 -48.00
N ALA A 227 26.90 25.39 -48.20
CA ALA A 227 26.03 24.83 -47.18
C ALA A 227 24.94 23.99 -47.82
N ASN A 228 24.47 22.99 -47.08
CA ASN A 228 23.23 22.29 -47.38
C ASN A 228 22.58 21.80 -46.09
N ALA A 229 21.28 21.57 -46.12
CA ALA A 229 20.51 21.12 -44.97
C ALA A 229 19.35 20.22 -45.40
N VAL A 230 18.96 19.30 -44.52
CA VAL A 230 17.92 18.30 -44.82
C VAL A 230 17.17 17.86 -43.57
N PHE A 231 15.88 17.58 -43.73
CA PHE A 231 15.10 16.82 -42.75
C PHE A 231 15.10 15.34 -43.13
N LEU A 232 15.45 14.47 -42.20
CA LEU A 232 15.51 13.01 -42.40
C LEU A 232 14.66 12.29 -41.37
N GLN A 233 13.82 11.37 -41.86
CA GLN A 233 13.22 10.36 -41.00
C GLN A 233 14.23 9.24 -40.75
N LEU A 234 14.56 9.02 -39.49
CA LEU A 234 15.53 8.02 -39.04
C LEU A 234 14.87 6.98 -38.15
N GLN A 235 15.35 5.74 -38.24
CA GLN A 235 15.07 4.68 -37.28
C GLN A 235 16.16 4.64 -36.21
N HIS A 236 15.88 3.98 -35.06
CA HIS A 236 16.90 3.78 -34.03
C HIS A 236 18.14 3.09 -34.62
N GLY A 237 19.31 3.72 -34.45
CA GLY A 237 20.60 3.22 -34.92
C GLY A 237 20.99 3.65 -36.33
N ASP A 238 20.10 4.31 -37.10
CA ASP A 238 20.49 4.91 -38.39
C ASP A 238 21.64 5.90 -38.18
N GLN A 239 22.63 5.84 -39.06
CA GLN A 239 23.83 6.65 -38.99
C GLN A 239 23.78 7.79 -39.99
N VAL A 240 24.20 8.98 -39.57
CA VAL A 240 24.36 10.15 -40.45
C VAL A 240 25.76 10.70 -40.30
N TYR A 241 26.45 10.88 -41.41
CA TYR A 241 27.82 11.40 -41.42
C TYR A 241 28.11 12.20 -42.69
N VAL A 242 29.19 12.97 -42.65
CA VAL A 242 29.64 13.78 -43.77
C VAL A 242 30.90 13.17 -44.35
N GLN A 243 30.98 13.11 -45.67
CA GLN A 243 32.14 12.66 -46.41
C GLN A 243 32.73 13.84 -47.20
N LEU A 244 34.04 14.00 -47.12
CA LEU A 244 34.81 14.85 -48.02
C LEU A 244 35.19 14.02 -49.25
N ALA A 245 34.83 14.49 -50.44
CA ALA A 245 35.12 13.78 -51.68
C ALA A 245 36.63 13.76 -52.00
N ALA A 246 37.07 12.72 -52.71
CA ALA A 246 38.42 12.62 -53.23
C ALA A 246 38.76 13.85 -54.09
N ASN A 247 40.00 14.31 -53.96
CA ASN A 247 40.56 15.49 -54.63
C ASN A 247 39.89 16.81 -54.23
N SER A 248 39.10 16.84 -53.15
CA SER A 248 38.52 18.05 -52.57
C SER A 248 39.13 18.41 -51.23
N HIS A 249 39.08 19.70 -50.87
CA HIS A 249 39.49 20.15 -49.53
C HIS A 249 38.47 21.07 -48.90
N ILE A 250 38.63 21.27 -47.59
CA ILE A 250 37.96 22.31 -46.82
C ILE A 250 38.94 22.90 -45.82
N TRP A 251 38.60 24.05 -45.24
CA TRP A 251 39.39 24.67 -44.17
C TRP A 251 39.00 24.10 -42.80
N GLY A 252 40.02 23.72 -42.02
CA GLY A 252 39.88 23.07 -40.71
C GLY A 252 39.59 24.01 -39.53
N ALA A 253 39.55 25.32 -39.77
CA ALA A 253 39.20 26.32 -38.76
C ALA A 253 37.70 26.23 -38.39
N SER A 254 37.23 27.12 -37.51
CA SER A 254 35.85 27.10 -36.97
C SER A 254 34.75 27.49 -37.99
N HIS A 255 35.03 27.44 -39.29
CA HIS A 255 34.09 27.79 -40.36
C HIS A 255 33.33 26.59 -40.92
N SER A 256 33.87 25.38 -40.76
CA SER A 256 33.25 24.14 -41.23
C SER A 256 32.50 23.43 -40.10
N THR A 257 31.17 23.38 -40.20
CA THR A 257 30.29 22.89 -39.14
C THR A 257 29.40 21.75 -39.62
N PHE A 258 29.09 20.83 -38.70
CA PHE A 258 28.06 19.81 -38.87
C PHE A 258 27.20 19.82 -37.62
N SER A 259 25.92 20.09 -37.80
CA SER A 259 24.95 20.22 -36.72
C SER A 259 23.70 19.44 -37.03
N GLY A 260 22.99 19.03 -35.99
CA GLY A 260 21.68 18.45 -36.14
C GLY A 260 20.91 18.31 -34.83
N TYR A 261 19.60 18.14 -34.94
CA TYR A 261 18.73 17.98 -33.79
C TYR A 261 17.48 17.16 -34.12
N LEU A 262 16.89 16.54 -33.09
CA LEU A 262 15.61 15.87 -33.18
C LEU A 262 14.49 16.92 -33.21
N VAL A 263 13.68 16.89 -34.25
CA VAL A 263 12.49 17.74 -34.42
C VAL A 263 11.30 17.14 -33.67
N GLY A 264 11.11 15.83 -33.80
CA GLY A 264 10.02 15.10 -33.14
C GLY A 264 10.16 13.60 -33.30
N GLN A 265 9.75 12.85 -32.28
CA GLN A 265 9.69 11.38 -32.32
C GLN A 265 8.48 10.93 -33.15
N ILE A 266 8.59 9.77 -33.79
CA ILE A 266 7.49 9.09 -34.52
C ILE A 266 7.21 7.76 -33.82
#